data_AF-K5WHF7-F1
#
_entry.id   AF-K5WHF7-F1
#
_cell.length_a   1.000
_cell.length_b   1.000
_cell.length_c   1.000
_cell.angle_alpha   90.00
_cell.angle_beta   90.00
_cell.angle_gamma   90.00
#
_symmetry.space_group_name_H-M   'P 1'
#
loop_
_entity.id
_entity.type
_entity.pdbx_description
1 polymer ?
#
loop_
_entity_poly.entity_id
_entity_poly.type
_entity_poly.pdbx_seq_one_letter_code
_entity_poly.pdbx_strand_id
1 'polypeptide(L)'
;MHLFWENMLSKLVLLWTGAFKGLDEGAGSYKLDKNVWKAIGATTAKSGSTIPSAYGPRLSNIKSERHLYTADMWSFWALFLGPSLLWQKFSDIKYYNHFVALVELLTICLQFELTQDDIMKVRLGFADWVVKYEEYYYQLDLERLCTCVLTIHGLLHIFDDIVALGPSWIYWVFAMEQFCGRLQQNIQN
;
A
#
# COMPACT_ATOMS: atom_id res chain seq x y z
N MET A 1 2.68 -10.29 5.12
CA MET A 1 2.21 -9.01 4.51
C MET A 1 3.29 -8.14 3.84
N HIS A 2 4.60 -8.35 4.08
CA HIS A 2 5.68 -7.51 3.51
C HIS A 2 5.57 -7.28 1.99
N LEU A 3 5.26 -8.35 1.24
CA LEU A 3 5.06 -8.32 -0.20
C LEU A 3 4.03 -7.26 -0.64
N PHE A 4 2.92 -7.10 0.10
CA PHE A 4 1.87 -6.14 -0.24
C PHE A 4 2.33 -4.71 0.04
N TRP A 5 3.01 -4.49 1.16
CA TRP A 5 3.49 -3.16 1.53
C TRP A 5 4.50 -2.62 0.52
N GLU A 6 5.53 -3.39 0.21
CA GLU A 6 6.60 -2.93 -0.66
C GLU A 6 6.18 -2.89 -2.14
N ASN A 7 5.49 -3.91 -2.61
CA ASN A 7 5.31 -4.10 -4.05
C ASN A 7 3.94 -3.67 -4.54
N MET A 8 2.86 -3.75 -3.77
CA MET A 8 1.54 -3.34 -4.24
C MET A 8 1.36 -1.83 -4.13
N LEU A 9 1.63 -1.23 -2.96
CA LEU A 9 1.48 0.22 -2.78
C LEU A 9 2.39 1.02 -3.71
N SER A 10 3.64 0.59 -3.87
CA SER A 10 4.56 1.22 -4.82
C SER A 10 4.00 1.22 -6.25
N LYS A 11 3.34 0.13 -6.67
CA LYS A 11 2.69 0.03 -7.99
C LYS A 11 1.45 0.91 -8.12
N LEU A 12 0.61 0.98 -7.08
CA LEU A 12 -0.52 1.92 -7.06
C LEU A 12 -0.03 3.37 -7.19
N VAL A 13 1.01 3.75 -6.46
CA VAL A 13 1.63 5.08 -6.59
C VAL A 13 2.22 5.30 -7.99
N LEU A 14 2.85 4.29 -8.60
CA LEU A 14 3.32 4.38 -9.99
C LEU A 14 2.16 4.62 -10.96
N LEU A 15 1.00 3.98 -10.77
CA LEU A 15 -0.20 4.22 -11.55
C LEU A 15 -0.70 5.66 -11.37
N TRP A 16 -0.89 6.09 -10.11
CA TRP A 16 -1.38 7.44 -9.80
C TRP A 16 -0.43 8.57 -10.24
N THR A 17 0.86 8.28 -10.41
CA THR A 17 1.85 9.25 -10.89
C THR A 17 2.13 9.15 -12.39
N GLY A 18 1.47 8.21 -13.09
CA GLY A 18 1.67 8.00 -14.54
C GLY A 18 3.07 7.47 -14.89
N ALA A 19 3.76 6.82 -13.95
CA ALA A 19 5.10 6.28 -14.12
C ALA A 19 5.12 4.75 -14.27
N PHE A 20 3.95 4.11 -14.31
CA PHE A 20 3.84 2.66 -14.40
C PHE A 20 4.02 2.17 -15.85
N LYS A 21 5.20 1.60 -16.15
CA LYS A 21 5.50 0.86 -17.40
C LYS A 21 5.11 1.58 -18.71
N GLY A 22 5.09 2.91 -18.72
CA GLY A 22 4.70 3.70 -19.90
C GLY A 22 3.21 3.68 -20.23
N LEU A 23 2.35 3.10 -19.37
CA LEU A 23 0.91 3.09 -19.55
C LEU A 23 0.31 4.47 -19.27
N ASP A 24 -0.72 4.80 -20.04
CA ASP A 24 -1.63 5.90 -19.73
C ASP A 24 -2.74 5.46 -18.77
N GLU A 25 -3.72 6.34 -18.54
CA GLU A 25 -4.88 6.04 -17.69
C GLU A 25 -6.01 5.30 -18.41
N GLY A 26 -5.87 5.01 -19.71
CA GLY A 26 -6.89 4.38 -20.53
C GLY A 26 -8.22 5.16 -20.46
N ALA A 27 -9.32 4.45 -20.18
CA ALA A 27 -10.63 5.04 -19.94
C ALA A 27 -10.82 5.62 -18.51
N GLY A 28 -9.80 5.51 -17.66
CA GLY A 28 -9.81 5.95 -16.26
C GLY A 28 -9.34 7.41 -16.07
N SER A 29 -9.32 7.86 -14.82
CA SER A 29 -8.89 9.20 -14.41
C SER A 29 -8.15 9.19 -13.07
N TYR A 30 -7.30 8.18 -12.87
CA TYR A 30 -6.62 7.93 -11.59
C TYR A 30 -5.29 8.68 -11.43
N LYS A 31 -4.84 9.44 -12.43
CA LYS A 31 -3.61 10.21 -12.32
C LYS A 31 -3.81 11.44 -11.44
N LEU A 32 -2.90 11.63 -10.48
CA LEU A 32 -2.83 12.81 -9.65
C LEU A 32 -2.10 13.93 -10.39
N ASP A 33 -2.56 15.16 -10.21
CA ASP A 33 -1.84 16.34 -10.70
C ASP A 33 -0.42 16.41 -10.11
N LYS A 34 0.55 16.85 -10.93
CA LYS A 34 1.98 16.87 -10.53
C LYS A 34 2.24 17.78 -9.34
N ASN A 35 1.53 18.91 -9.23
CA ASN A 35 1.67 19.82 -8.10
C ASN A 35 1.02 19.23 -6.83
N VAL A 36 -0.12 18.55 -7.00
CA VAL A 36 -0.76 17.80 -5.90
C VAL A 36 0.18 16.73 -5.36
N TRP A 37 0.76 15.90 -6.22
CA TRP A 37 1.71 14.86 -5.78
C TRP A 37 2.99 15.46 -5.15
N LYS A 38 3.50 16.56 -5.70
CA LYS A 38 4.63 17.30 -5.10
C LYS A 38 4.29 17.80 -3.68
N ALA A 39 3.09 18.33 -3.47
CA ALA A 39 2.62 18.79 -2.17
C ALA A 39 2.47 17.62 -1.17
N ILE A 40 1.89 16.49 -1.61
CA ILE A 40 1.80 15.26 -0.81
C ILE A 40 3.20 14.81 -0.35
N GLY A 41 4.18 14.82 -1.27
CA GLY A 41 5.58 14.51 -0.96
C GLY A 41 6.18 15.38 0.14
N ALA A 42 6.01 16.70 0.02
CA ALA A 42 6.51 17.66 1.01
C ALA A 42 5.81 17.51 2.38
N THR A 43 4.48 17.34 2.38
CA THR A 43 3.71 17.16 3.62
C THR A 43 4.07 15.84 4.30
N THR A 44 4.30 14.77 3.54
CA THR A 44 4.78 13.48 4.07
C THR A 44 6.09 13.67 4.83
N ALA A 45 7.08 14.31 4.24
CA ALA A 45 8.36 14.57 4.92
C ALA A 45 8.22 15.46 6.16
N LYS A 46 7.32 16.46 6.11
CA LYS A 46 7.06 17.37 7.24
C LYS A 46 6.38 16.66 8.42
N SER A 47 5.54 15.66 8.16
CA SER A 47 4.86 14.87 9.21
C SER A 47 5.83 14.14 10.13
N GLY A 48 7.03 13.82 9.64
CA GLY A 48 8.08 13.19 10.43
C GLY A 48 8.60 14.03 11.61
N SER A 49 8.28 15.33 11.66
CA SER A 49 8.59 16.20 12.80
C SER A 49 7.51 16.21 13.89
N THR A 50 6.33 15.65 13.61
CA THR A 50 5.18 15.65 14.55
C THR A 50 4.83 14.27 15.07
N ILE A 51 5.25 13.21 14.38
CA ILE A 51 4.95 11.82 14.75
C ILE A 51 6.09 11.29 15.63
N PRO A 52 5.82 10.81 16.87
CA PRO A 52 6.84 10.21 17.69
C PRO A 52 7.43 8.95 17.05
N SER A 53 8.73 8.75 17.18
CA SER A 53 9.45 7.60 16.61
C SER A 53 8.99 6.24 17.18
N ALA A 54 8.26 6.24 18.30
CA ALA A 54 7.65 5.04 18.86
C ALA A 54 6.55 4.44 17.97
N TYR A 55 5.94 5.23 17.08
CA TYR A 55 4.85 4.78 16.21
C TYR A 55 5.31 4.24 14.85
N GLY A 56 6.54 4.55 14.43
CA GLY A 56 7.04 4.13 13.13
C GLY A 56 8.24 4.94 12.65
N PRO A 57 8.75 4.63 11.45
CA PRO A 57 9.90 5.28 10.87
C PRO A 57 9.57 6.72 10.48
N ARG A 58 10.58 7.60 10.55
CA ARG A 58 10.46 8.95 9.99
C ARG A 58 10.39 8.85 8.47
N LEU A 59 9.25 9.25 7.88
CA LEU A 59 9.07 9.20 6.44
C LEU A 59 9.81 10.35 5.73
N SER A 60 10.51 9.99 4.65
CA SER A 60 11.14 10.93 3.71
C SER A 60 10.13 11.36 2.64
N ASN A 61 10.54 12.23 1.70
CA ASN A 61 9.62 12.73 0.69
C ASN A 61 9.25 11.63 -0.31
N ILE A 62 8.00 11.12 -0.25
CA ILE A 62 7.52 10.02 -1.10
C ILE A 62 7.61 10.30 -2.62
N LYS A 63 7.68 11.58 -3.03
CA LYS A 63 7.80 11.96 -4.45
C LYS A 63 9.23 11.89 -4.96
N SER A 64 10.23 12.32 -4.16
CA SER A 64 11.64 12.39 -4.60
C SER A 64 12.50 11.23 -4.09
N GLU A 65 12.15 10.66 -2.94
CA GLU A 65 12.99 9.73 -2.18
C GLU A 65 12.31 8.37 -2.01
N ARG A 66 11.35 8.04 -2.89
CA ARG A 66 10.60 6.78 -2.87
C ARG A 66 11.49 5.54 -2.88
N HIS A 67 12.66 5.61 -3.50
CA HIS A 67 13.63 4.51 -3.56
C HIS A 67 14.21 4.13 -2.19
N LEU A 68 14.05 4.99 -1.18
CA LEU A 68 14.44 4.72 0.21
C LEU A 68 13.31 4.08 1.04
N TYR A 69 12.10 3.97 0.50
CA TYR A 69 10.96 3.44 1.25
C TYR A 69 11.08 1.93 1.43
N THR A 70 11.25 1.50 2.68
CA THR A 70 11.09 0.10 3.09
C THR A 70 9.61 -0.27 3.17
N ALA A 71 9.29 -1.56 3.30
CA ALA A 71 7.91 -1.99 3.55
C ALA A 71 7.29 -1.36 4.81
N ASP A 72 8.08 -1.12 5.86
CA ASP A 72 7.62 -0.47 7.09
C ASP A 72 7.27 1.02 6.84
N MET A 73 8.05 1.71 6.00
CA MET A 73 7.71 3.07 5.59
C MET A 73 6.44 3.11 4.73
N TRP A 74 6.27 2.13 3.83
CA TRP A 74 5.07 2.01 3.01
C TRP A 74 3.82 1.69 3.82
N SER A 75 3.92 0.75 4.77
CA SER A 75 2.80 0.40 5.65
C SER A 75 2.40 1.60 6.50
N PHE A 76 3.36 2.28 7.11
CA PHE A 76 3.10 3.46 7.93
C PHE A 76 2.45 4.58 7.10
N TRP A 77 3.00 4.86 5.92
CA TRP A 77 2.43 5.87 5.03
C TRP A 77 0.99 5.52 4.64
N ALA A 78 0.73 4.31 4.18
CA ALA A 78 -0.60 3.93 3.70
C ALA A 78 -1.65 3.88 4.80
N LEU A 79 -1.30 3.39 5.99
CA LEU A 79 -2.25 3.25 7.10
C LEU A 79 -2.57 4.60 7.76
N PHE A 80 -1.57 5.46 7.96
CA PHE A 80 -1.72 6.65 8.82
C PHE A 80 -1.74 7.97 8.06
N LEU A 81 -1.04 8.08 6.92
CA LEU A 81 -0.95 9.34 6.18
C LEU A 81 -1.78 9.33 4.89
N GLY A 82 -1.78 8.22 4.15
CA GLY A 82 -2.40 8.06 2.85
C GLY A 82 -3.85 8.56 2.80
N PRO A 83 -4.76 8.09 3.68
CA PRO A 83 -6.16 8.51 3.67
C PRO A 83 -6.31 10.03 3.82
N SER A 84 -5.58 10.64 4.74
CA SER A 84 -5.64 12.08 4.97
C SER A 84 -5.01 12.88 3.82
N LEU A 85 -3.88 12.41 3.28
CA LEU A 85 -3.13 13.12 2.24
C LEU A 85 -3.79 13.01 0.86
N LEU A 86 -4.50 11.91 0.58
CA LEU A 86 -5.17 11.66 -0.69
C LEU A 86 -6.64 12.12 -0.72
N TRP A 87 -7.19 12.56 0.42
CA TRP A 87 -8.56 13.06 0.49
C TRP A 87 -8.80 14.20 -0.50
N GLN A 88 -9.81 14.01 -1.37
CA GLN A 88 -10.18 14.94 -2.44
C GLN A 88 -9.02 15.31 -3.38
N LYS A 89 -8.06 14.41 -3.60
CA LYS A 89 -6.93 14.65 -4.51
C LYS A 89 -7.07 14.01 -5.88
N PHE A 90 -7.88 12.96 -5.99
CA PHE A 90 -8.23 12.35 -7.27
C PHE A 90 -9.35 13.12 -7.95
N SER A 91 -9.31 13.18 -9.28
CA SER A 91 -10.38 13.78 -10.09
C SER A 91 -11.70 13.03 -9.94
N ASP A 92 -11.63 11.70 -9.83
CA ASP A 92 -12.76 10.83 -9.52
C ASP A 92 -12.56 10.20 -8.13
N ILE A 93 -13.54 10.42 -7.25
CA ILE A 93 -13.50 9.96 -5.85
C ILE A 93 -13.44 8.42 -5.73
N LYS A 94 -13.84 7.67 -6.77
CA LYS A 94 -13.83 6.20 -6.72
C LYS A 94 -12.42 5.63 -6.47
N TYR A 95 -11.36 6.28 -6.96
CA TYR A 95 -9.98 5.84 -6.75
C TYR A 95 -9.53 6.07 -5.32
N TYR A 96 -9.96 7.18 -4.72
CA TYR A 96 -9.77 7.43 -3.29
C TYR A 96 -10.50 6.38 -2.44
N ASN A 97 -11.78 6.14 -2.73
CA ASN A 97 -12.58 5.16 -2.00
C ASN A 97 -12.02 3.74 -2.15
N HIS A 98 -11.53 3.38 -3.34
CA HIS A 98 -10.85 2.12 -3.59
C HIS A 98 -9.57 1.99 -2.77
N PHE A 99 -8.75 3.04 -2.68
CA PHE A 99 -7.59 3.04 -1.80
C PHE A 99 -7.97 2.94 -0.32
N VAL A 100 -8.99 3.66 0.14
CA VAL A 100 -9.42 3.58 1.55
C VAL A 100 -9.97 2.20 1.90
N ALA A 101 -10.75 1.58 1.02
CA ALA A 101 -11.23 0.21 1.21
C ALA A 101 -10.05 -0.78 1.38
N LEU A 102 -8.96 -0.58 0.64
CA LEU A 102 -7.72 -1.35 0.85
C LEU A 102 -7.15 -1.14 2.25
N VAL A 103 -7.03 0.12 2.68
CA VAL A 103 -6.50 0.49 4.00
C VAL A 103 -7.34 -0.10 5.12
N GLU A 104 -8.65 -0.09 5.00
CA GLU A 104 -9.59 -0.71 5.96
C GLU A 104 -9.34 -2.21 6.09
N LEU A 105 -9.26 -2.94 4.96
CA LEU A 105 -9.02 -4.39 4.95
C LEU A 105 -7.64 -4.74 5.52
N LEU A 106 -6.61 -3.97 5.17
CA LEU A 106 -5.26 -4.16 5.71
C LEU A 106 -5.21 -3.87 7.21
N THR A 107 -5.97 -2.88 7.69
CA THR A 107 -6.07 -2.56 9.13
C THR A 107 -6.69 -3.72 9.89
N ILE A 108 -7.74 -4.35 9.35
CA ILE A 108 -8.34 -5.56 9.93
C ILE A 108 -7.27 -6.65 10.05
N CYS A 109 -6.53 -6.94 8.98
CA CYS A 109 -5.49 -7.99 8.98
C CYS A 109 -4.38 -7.77 10.04
N LEU A 110 -4.21 -6.54 10.52
CA LEU A 110 -3.22 -6.16 11.54
C LEU A 110 -3.77 -6.12 12.96
N GLN A 111 -5.06 -6.40 13.17
CA GLN A 111 -5.63 -6.46 14.51
C GLN A 111 -4.99 -7.56 15.35
N PHE A 112 -4.89 -7.31 16.66
CA PHE A 112 -4.34 -8.28 17.61
C PHE A 112 -5.23 -9.52 17.73
N GLU A 113 -6.54 -9.31 17.72
CA GLU A 113 -7.57 -10.34 17.74
C GLU A 113 -8.48 -10.17 16.51
N LEU A 114 -8.85 -11.28 15.89
CA LEU A 114 -9.72 -11.33 14.73
C LEU A 114 -10.98 -12.12 15.07
N THR A 115 -12.14 -11.51 14.85
CA THR A 115 -13.42 -12.23 14.93
C THR A 115 -13.70 -12.98 13.63
N GLN A 116 -14.64 -13.93 13.67
CA GLN A 116 -15.10 -14.61 12.45
C GLN A 116 -15.70 -13.64 11.43
N ASP A 117 -16.40 -12.61 11.90
CA ASP A 117 -16.94 -11.56 11.03
C ASP A 117 -15.82 -10.76 10.35
N ASP A 118 -14.74 -10.46 11.06
CA ASP A 118 -13.59 -9.75 10.49
C ASP A 118 -12.87 -10.60 9.44
N ILE A 119 -12.68 -11.88 9.72
CA ILE A 119 -12.12 -12.84 8.76
C ILE A 119 -13.00 -12.91 7.49
N MET A 120 -14.33 -12.93 7.64
CA MET A 120 -15.25 -12.93 6.51
C MET A 120 -15.24 -11.61 5.73
N LYS A 121 -15.14 -10.45 6.42
CA LYS A 121 -14.96 -9.14 5.78
C LYS A 121 -13.68 -9.11 4.95
N VAL A 122 -12.59 -9.66 5.46
CA VAL A 122 -11.31 -9.76 4.73
C VAL A 122 -11.47 -10.58 3.46
N ARG A 123 -12.09 -11.77 3.55
CA ARG A 123 -12.30 -12.65 2.39
C ARG A 123 -13.09 -11.99 1.27
N LEU A 124 -14.26 -11.45 1.62
CA LEU A 124 -15.16 -10.86 0.63
C LEU A 124 -14.64 -9.50 0.15
N GLY A 125 -14.06 -8.72 1.06
CA GLY A 125 -13.54 -7.39 0.78
C GLY A 125 -12.36 -7.41 -0.17
N PHE A 126 -11.38 -8.32 0.00
CA PHE A 126 -10.28 -8.41 -0.96
C PHE A 126 -10.75 -8.91 -2.33
N ALA A 127 -11.71 -9.83 -2.39
CA ALA A 127 -12.28 -10.27 -3.66
C ALA A 127 -12.96 -9.11 -4.41
N ASP A 128 -13.82 -8.36 -3.73
CA ASP A 128 -14.47 -7.17 -4.28
C ASP A 128 -13.44 -6.09 -4.68
N TRP A 129 -12.42 -5.88 -3.85
CA TRP A 129 -11.36 -4.91 -4.12
C TRP A 129 -10.58 -5.25 -5.39
N VAL A 130 -10.24 -6.54 -5.60
CA VAL A 130 -9.53 -7.02 -6.79
C VAL A 130 -10.40 -6.88 -8.04
N VAL A 131 -11.69 -7.21 -7.98
CA VAL A 131 -12.61 -6.99 -9.11
C VAL A 131 -12.68 -5.52 -9.49
N LYS A 132 -12.79 -4.61 -8.50
CA LYS A 132 -12.77 -3.17 -8.75
C LYS A 132 -11.41 -2.70 -9.28
N TYR A 133 -10.30 -3.28 -8.82
CA TYR A 133 -8.99 -2.99 -9.36
C TYR A 133 -8.90 -3.36 -10.85
N GLU A 134 -9.43 -4.53 -11.22
CA GLU A 134 -9.48 -4.98 -12.60
C GLU A 134 -10.33 -4.04 -13.48
N GLU A 135 -11.47 -3.56 -12.98
CA GLU A 135 -12.28 -2.56 -13.67
C GLU A 135 -11.54 -1.22 -13.83
N TYR A 136 -10.88 -0.75 -12.77
CA TYR A 136 -10.34 0.61 -12.67
C TYR A 136 -8.99 0.79 -13.37
N TYR A 137 -8.10 -0.19 -13.25
CA TYR A 137 -6.70 -0.08 -13.71
C TYR A 137 -6.38 -1.00 -14.89
N TYR A 138 -6.84 -2.26 -14.86
CA TYR A 138 -6.68 -3.21 -15.96
C TYR A 138 -7.67 -2.94 -17.10
N GLN A 139 -8.87 -2.47 -16.77
CA GLN A 139 -9.92 -2.05 -17.71
C GLN A 139 -10.33 -3.16 -18.70
N LEU A 140 -10.09 -4.42 -18.33
CA LEU A 140 -10.32 -5.60 -19.17
C LEU A 140 -9.63 -5.53 -20.54
N ASP A 141 -8.51 -4.81 -20.60
CA ASP A 141 -7.74 -4.59 -21.82
C ASP A 141 -6.42 -5.36 -21.78
N LEU A 142 -6.20 -6.22 -22.78
CA LEU A 142 -5.00 -7.04 -22.90
C LEU A 142 -3.71 -6.21 -22.97
N GLU A 143 -3.75 -5.00 -23.54
CA GLU A 143 -2.57 -4.13 -23.57
C GLU A 143 -2.16 -3.67 -22.15
N ARG A 144 -3.11 -3.70 -21.21
CA ARG A 144 -2.93 -3.31 -19.82
C ARG A 144 -2.69 -4.49 -18.89
N LEU A 145 -2.59 -5.72 -19.40
CA LEU A 145 -2.37 -6.96 -18.62
C LEU A 145 -1.20 -6.85 -17.63
N CYS A 146 -0.20 -6.01 -17.95
CA CYS A 146 0.95 -5.79 -17.07
C CYS A 146 0.61 -5.13 -15.71
N THR A 147 -0.62 -4.64 -15.51
CA THR A 147 -1.18 -4.18 -14.23
C THR A 147 -1.68 -5.33 -13.34
N CYS A 148 -2.00 -6.50 -13.91
CA CYS A 148 -2.45 -7.70 -13.20
C CYS A 148 -1.25 -8.47 -12.63
N VAL A 149 -0.60 -7.87 -11.63
CA VAL A 149 0.61 -8.41 -11.02
C VAL A 149 0.29 -9.44 -9.94
N LEU A 150 1.22 -10.36 -9.71
CA LEU A 150 1.12 -11.39 -8.66
C LEU A 150 0.76 -10.81 -7.28
N THR A 151 1.24 -9.61 -6.96
CA THR A 151 1.00 -8.97 -5.66
C THR A 151 -0.44 -8.50 -5.46
N ILE A 152 -1.19 -8.27 -6.55
CA ILE A 152 -2.63 -7.98 -6.48
C ILE A 152 -3.39 -9.29 -6.28
N HIS A 153 -3.06 -10.33 -7.05
CA HIS A 153 -3.64 -11.67 -6.88
C HIS A 153 -3.40 -12.25 -5.48
N GLY A 154 -2.22 -12.00 -4.91
CA GLY A 154 -1.86 -12.43 -3.55
C GLY A 154 -2.85 -11.99 -2.47
N LEU A 155 -3.58 -10.88 -2.68
CA LEU A 155 -4.58 -10.40 -1.72
C LEU A 155 -5.69 -11.43 -1.47
N LEU A 156 -6.03 -12.22 -2.49
CA LEU A 156 -7.07 -13.24 -2.42
C LEU A 156 -6.70 -14.40 -1.48
N HIS A 157 -5.41 -14.61 -1.24
CA HIS A 157 -4.89 -15.69 -0.39
C HIS A 157 -4.68 -15.26 1.07
N ILE A 158 -4.81 -13.96 1.40
CA ILE A 158 -4.62 -13.48 2.77
C ILE A 158 -5.60 -14.14 3.74
N PHE A 159 -6.83 -14.41 3.31
CA PHE A 159 -7.80 -15.12 4.12
C PHE A 159 -7.31 -16.52 4.49
N ASP A 160 -6.81 -17.28 3.51
CA ASP A 160 -6.33 -18.65 3.75
C ASP A 160 -5.12 -18.64 4.68
N ASP A 161 -4.21 -17.69 4.51
CA ASP A 161 -3.07 -17.48 5.40
C ASP A 161 -3.51 -17.17 6.84
N ILE A 162 -4.50 -16.28 7.01
CA ILE A 162 -5.02 -15.90 8.33
C ILE A 162 -5.67 -17.09 9.03
N VAL A 163 -6.44 -17.91 8.30
CA VAL A 163 -7.06 -19.12 8.85
C VAL A 163 -6.02 -20.15 9.26
N ALA A 164 -4.94 -20.29 8.48
CA ALA A 164 -3.89 -21.28 8.73
C ALA A 164 -2.89 -20.87 9.81
N LEU A 165 -2.50 -19.59 9.86
CA LEU A 165 -1.36 -19.10 10.65
C LEU A 165 -1.74 -18.07 11.72
N GLY A 166 -3.00 -17.64 11.75
CA GLY A 166 -3.48 -16.54 12.60
C GLY A 166 -3.25 -15.16 11.96
N PRO A 167 -3.46 -14.06 12.71
CA PRO A 167 -3.29 -12.70 12.22
C PRO A 167 -1.96 -12.45 11.48
N SER A 168 -2.00 -11.56 10.48
CA SER A 168 -0.87 -11.31 9.58
C SER A 168 0.42 -10.86 10.25
N TRP A 169 0.34 -10.27 11.44
CA TRP A 169 1.50 -9.82 12.20
C TRP A 169 2.26 -10.99 12.86
N ILE A 170 1.70 -12.19 12.94
CA ILE A 170 2.37 -13.34 13.56
C ILE A 170 3.49 -13.88 12.66
N TYR A 171 3.30 -13.86 11.36
CA TYR A 171 4.21 -14.46 10.37
C TYR A 171 4.83 -13.43 9.41
N TRP A 172 4.75 -12.14 9.73
CA TRP A 172 5.46 -11.11 8.96
C TRP A 172 6.97 -11.13 9.21
N VAL A 173 7.73 -10.52 8.31
CA VAL A 173 9.21 -10.60 8.30
C VAL A 173 9.86 -9.36 8.92
N PHE A 174 9.08 -8.37 9.39
CA PHE A 174 9.61 -7.10 9.90
C PHE A 174 10.62 -7.27 11.06
N ALA A 175 10.34 -8.17 12.01
CA ALA A 175 11.25 -8.43 13.12
C ALA A 175 12.60 -9.00 12.63
N MET A 176 12.57 -9.89 11.63
CA MET A 176 13.76 -10.46 11.02
C MET A 176 14.54 -9.39 10.23
N GLU A 177 13.86 -8.57 9.44
CA GLU A 177 14.48 -7.48 8.67
C GLU A 177 15.14 -6.45 9.59
N GLN A 178 14.48 -6.06 10.68
CA GLN A 178 15.05 -5.14 11.66
C GLN A 178 16.30 -5.75 12.31
N PHE A 179 16.27 -7.04 12.63
CA PHE A 179 17.43 -7.74 13.18
C PHE A 179 18.59 -7.80 12.17
N CYS A 180 18.33 -8.20 10.92
CA CYS A 180 19.31 -8.20 9.85
C CYS A 180 19.92 -6.81 9.59
N GLY A 181 19.09 -5.75 9.62
CA GLY A 181 19.57 -4.38 9.47
C GLY A 181 20.53 -3.95 10.59
N ARG A 182 20.26 -4.37 11.85
CA ARG A 182 21.21 -4.16 12.96
C ARG A 182 22.50 -4.95 12.74
N LEU A 183 22.42 -6.20 12.31
CA LEU A 183 23.62 -7.00 12.01
C LEU A 183 24.49 -6.34 10.93
N GLN A 184 23.87 -5.87 9.84
CA GLN A 184 24.58 -5.22 8.73
C GLN A 184 25.38 -3.98 9.17
N GLN A 185 24.86 -3.19 10.11
CA GLN A 185 25.59 -2.05 10.69
C GLN A 185 26.84 -2.48 11.48
N ASN A 186 26.83 -3.68 12.06
CA ASN A 186 27.93 -4.22 12.85
C ASN A 186 28.93 -5.07 12.03
N ILE A 187 28.65 -5.33 10.76
CA ILE A 187 29.52 -6.11 9.84
C ILE A 187 30.44 -5.18 9.01
N GLN A 188 30.42 -3.87 9.25
CA GLN A 188 31.33 -2.95 8.58
C GLN A 188 32.77 -3.15 9.06
N ASN A 189 33.62 -3.71 8.18
CA ASN A 189 35.08 -3.61 8.24
C ASN A 189 35.53 -2.20 7.85
#